data_AF-A0A976PGL6-F1
#
_entry.id   AF-A0A976PGL6-F1
#
_cell.length_a   1.000
_cell.length_b   1.000
_cell.length_c   1.000
_cell.angle_alpha   90.00
_cell.angle_beta   90.00
_cell.angle_gamma   90.00
#
_symmetry.space_group_name_H-M   'P 1'
#
loop_
_entity.id
_entity.type
_entity.pdbx_description
1 polymer ?
#
loop_
_entity_poly.entity_id
_entity_poly.type
_entity_poly.pdbx_seq_one_letter_code
_entity_poly.pdbx_strand_id
1 'polypeptide(L)'
;GHLKNMSNRPLWIVILISWGIAFFEYCFQVPGNRIGHQYFSLPQLKVIQEVITMTVFGIFCLSYMKVPLTKNFFYASLCLILAVFFIFRDLPTKTS
;
A
#
# COMPACT_ATOMS: atom_id res chain seq x y z
N GLY A 1 36.58 19.73 15.01
CA GLY A 1 35.54 19.28 14.05
C GLY A 1 35.14 17.86 14.37
N HIS A 2 33.99 17.66 15.02
CA HIS A 2 33.51 16.35 15.46
C HIS A 2 31.99 16.14 15.24
N LEU A 3 31.33 16.93 14.38
CA LEU A 3 29.86 16.86 14.19
C LEU A 3 29.41 16.65 12.74
N LYS A 4 30.29 16.28 11.81
CA LYS A 4 29.98 16.28 10.38
C LYS A 4 29.67 14.91 9.74
N ASN A 5 29.39 13.87 10.52
CA ASN A 5 29.31 12.49 9.99
C ASN A 5 28.02 11.70 10.31
N MET A 6 26.92 12.35 10.70
CA MET A 6 25.71 11.61 11.14
C MET A 6 24.39 12.11 10.52
N SER A 7 24.40 12.62 9.28
CA SER A 7 23.16 13.18 8.68
C SER A 7 22.97 12.92 7.17
N ASN A 8 23.57 11.88 6.61
CA ASN A 8 23.42 11.65 5.17
C ASN A 8 23.29 10.16 4.83
N ARG A 9 22.18 9.53 5.24
CA ARG A 9 21.54 8.57 4.32
C ARG A 9 21.25 9.40 3.06
N PRO A 10 21.85 9.11 1.90
CA PRO A 10 21.76 10.04 0.79
C PRO A 10 20.30 10.13 0.37
N LEU A 11 19.70 11.33 0.48
CA LEU A 11 18.28 11.54 0.15
C LEU A 11 17.96 11.02 -1.25
N TRP A 12 18.92 11.11 -2.18
CA TRP A 12 18.80 10.55 -3.53
C TRP A 12 18.60 9.03 -3.55
N ILE A 13 19.23 8.27 -2.64
CA ILE A 13 19.02 6.81 -2.52
C ILE A 13 17.60 6.52 -2.05
N VAL A 14 17.10 7.26 -1.06
CA VAL A 14 15.73 7.07 -0.56
C VAL A 14 14.73 7.38 -1.66
N ILE A 15 14.94 8.46 -2.44
CA ILE A 15 14.08 8.82 -3.58
C ILE A 15 14.08 7.71 -4.63
N LEU A 16 15.25 7.21 -5.03
CA LEU A 16 15.35 6.14 -6.03
C LEU A 16 14.68 4.84 -5.56
N ILE A 17 14.84 4.47 -4.29
CA ILE A 17 14.18 3.28 -3.72
C ILE A 17 12.66 3.48 -3.71
N SER A 18 12.16 4.64 -3.26
CA SER A 18 10.72 4.94 -3.26
C SER A 18 10.13 4.92 -4.67
N TRP A 19 10.83 5.49 -5.66
CA TRP A 19 10.42 5.42 -7.07
C TRP A 19 10.43 4.00 -7.61
N GLY A 20 11.43 3.19 -7.25
CA GLY A 20 11.49 1.78 -7.61
C GLY A 20 10.29 1.00 -7.06
N ILE A 21 9.96 1.18 -5.78
CA ILE A 21 8.80 0.53 -5.15
C ILE A 21 7.51 0.97 -5.84
N ALA A 22 7.31 2.27 -6.06
CA ALA A 22 6.14 2.79 -6.76
C ALA A 22 6.03 2.23 -8.19
N PHE A 23 7.14 2.11 -8.91
CA PHE A 23 7.17 1.50 -10.24
C PHE A 23 6.66 0.04 -10.20
N PHE A 24 7.19 -0.79 -9.29
CA PHE A 24 6.73 -2.17 -9.15
C PHE A 24 5.26 -2.27 -8.71
N GLU A 25 4.84 -1.40 -7.79
CA GLU A 25 3.43 -1.29 -7.37
C GLU A 25 2.52 -1.02 -8.56
N TYR A 26 2.86 -0.04 -9.41
CA TYR A 26 2.11 0.24 -10.63
C TYR A 26 2.18 -0.92 -11.65
N CYS A 27 3.33 -1.58 -11.78
CA CYS A 27 3.49 -2.76 -12.65
C CYS A 27 2.57 -3.91 -12.27
N PHE A 28 2.23 -4.10 -10.98
CA PHE A 28 1.25 -5.09 -10.55
C PHE A 28 -0.19 -4.55 -10.57
N GLN A 29 -0.38 -3.28 -10.26
CA GLN A 29 -1.69 -2.64 -10.25
C GLN A 29 -2.33 -2.60 -11.64
N VAL A 30 -1.57 -2.28 -12.70
CA VAL A 30 -2.13 -2.22 -14.08
C VAL A 30 -2.70 -3.57 -14.55
N PRO A 31 -1.95 -4.70 -14.52
CA PRO A 31 -2.49 -6.00 -14.90
C PRO A 31 -3.55 -6.49 -13.92
N GLY A 32 -3.37 -6.27 -12.61
CA GLY A 32 -4.36 -6.63 -11.58
C GLY A 32 -5.69 -5.93 -11.82
N ASN A 33 -5.68 -4.64 -12.14
CA ASN A 33 -6.89 -3.89 -12.47
C ASN A 33 -7.50 -4.35 -13.80
N ARG A 34 -6.68 -4.69 -14.81
CA ARG A 34 -7.17 -5.19 -16.10
C ARG A 34 -7.92 -6.50 -15.97
N ILE A 35 -7.41 -7.44 -15.15
CA ILE A 35 -8.05 -8.73 -14.89
C ILE A 35 -9.24 -8.53 -13.93
N GLY A 36 -9.06 -7.76 -12.87
CA GLY A 36 -10.06 -7.53 -11.83
C GLY A 36 -11.31 -6.80 -12.31
N HIS A 37 -11.21 -5.93 -13.32
CA HIS A 37 -12.35 -5.18 -13.88
C HIS A 37 -13.40 -6.09 -14.56
N GLN A 38 -13.09 -7.37 -14.78
CA GLN A 38 -14.07 -8.36 -15.23
C GLN A 38 -15.02 -8.81 -14.09
N TYR A 39 -14.58 -8.75 -12.84
CA TYR A 39 -15.28 -9.30 -11.67
C TYR A 39 -15.72 -8.24 -10.66
N PHE A 40 -14.99 -7.13 -10.58
CA PHE A 40 -15.14 -6.11 -9.55
C PHE A 40 -15.22 -4.71 -10.18
N SER A 41 -15.85 -3.78 -9.47
CA SER A 41 -15.93 -2.38 -9.89
C SER A 41 -14.62 -1.63 -9.62
N LEU A 42 -14.42 -0.48 -10.27
CA LEU A 42 -13.25 0.37 -10.03
C LEU A 42 -13.03 0.73 -8.54
N PRO A 43 -14.07 1.08 -7.76
CA PRO A 43 -13.92 1.30 -6.31
C PRO A 43 -13.43 0.07 -5.55
N GLN A 44 -13.94 -1.13 -5.88
CA GLN A 44 -13.54 -2.38 -5.23
C GLN A 44 -12.08 -2.71 -5.53
N LEU A 45 -11.64 -2.55 -6.77
CA LEU A 45 -10.23 -2.70 -7.18
C LEU A 45 -9.32 -1.76 -6.39
N LYS A 46 -9.72 -0.49 -6.25
CA LYS A 46 -8.93 0.50 -5.52
C LYS A 46 -8.76 0.13 -4.05
N VAL A 47 -9.82 -0.32 -3.39
CA VAL A 47 -9.74 -0.75 -1.99
C VAL A 47 -8.88 -2.00 -1.85
N ILE A 48 -9.03 -2.99 -2.73
CA ILE A 48 -8.17 -4.18 -2.71
C ILE A 48 -6.70 -3.76 -2.85
N GLN A 49 -6.40 -2.82 -3.76
CA GLN A 49 -5.06 -2.28 -3.91
C GLN A 49 -4.58 -1.66 -2.59
N GLU A 50 -5.31 -0.73 -1.99
CA GLU A 50 -4.93 -0.08 -0.72
C GLU A 50 -4.69 -1.08 0.43
N VAL A 51 -5.45 -2.18 0.48
CA VAL A 51 -5.21 -3.26 1.45
C VAL A 51 -3.86 -3.96 1.19
N ILE A 52 -3.55 -4.24 -0.08
CA ILE A 52 -2.26 -4.82 -0.49
C ILE A 52 -1.11 -3.85 -0.20
N THR A 53 -1.24 -2.57 -0.58
CA THR A 53 -0.20 -1.55 -0.35
C THR A 53 0.12 -1.45 1.14
N MET A 54 -0.91 -1.37 1.98
CA MET A 54 -0.74 -1.18 3.40
C MET A 54 -0.16 -2.44 4.07
N THR A 55 -0.51 -3.63 3.59
CA THR A 55 0.06 -4.89 4.06
C THR A 55 1.56 -4.99 3.72
N VAL A 56 1.91 -4.73 2.46
CA VAL A 56 3.31 -4.74 1.99
C VAL A 56 4.12 -3.68 2.73
N PHE A 57 3.56 -2.49 2.91
CA PHE A 57 4.18 -1.41 3.67
C PHE A 57 4.40 -1.78 5.14
N GLY A 58 3.41 -2.42 5.79
CA GLY A 58 3.54 -2.91 7.16
C GLY A 58 4.68 -3.93 7.31
N ILE A 59 4.77 -4.90 6.38
CA ILE A 59 5.87 -5.89 6.34
C ILE A 59 7.22 -5.20 6.11
N PHE A 60 7.28 -4.22 5.21
CA PHE A 60 8.47 -3.44 4.93
C PHE A 60 8.94 -2.64 6.15
N CYS A 61 8.04 -1.98 6.87
CA CYS A 61 8.37 -1.25 8.10
C CYS A 61 8.97 -2.17 9.17
N LEU A 62 8.40 -3.35 9.36
CA LEU A 62 8.89 -4.33 10.34
C LEU A 62 10.23 -4.94 9.93
N SER A 63 10.36 -5.36 8.67
CA SER A 63 11.52 -6.15 8.21
C SER A 63 12.71 -5.27 7.84
N TYR A 64 12.48 -4.18 7.10
CA TYR A 64 13.54 -3.32 6.57
C TYR A 64 13.85 -2.15 7.49
N MET A 65 12.84 -1.39 7.91
CA MET A 65 13.05 -0.22 8.75
C MET A 65 13.25 -0.56 10.23
N LYS A 66 12.86 -1.77 10.66
CA LYS A 66 12.85 -2.21 12.07
C LYS A 66 12.11 -1.22 12.99
N VAL A 67 11.11 -0.52 12.44
CA VAL A 67 10.27 0.41 13.17
C VAL A 67 9.03 -0.35 13.65
N PRO A 68 8.72 -0.33 14.96
CA PRO A 68 7.53 -1.01 15.47
C PRO A 68 6.28 -0.33 14.92
N LEU A 69 5.32 -1.15 14.48
CA LEU A 69 4.01 -0.64 14.05
C LEU A 69 3.31 0.00 15.24
N THR A 70 2.91 1.26 15.07
CA THR A 70 2.20 2.00 16.11
C THR A 70 0.77 1.49 16.26
N LYS A 71 0.15 1.73 17.42
CA LYS A 71 -1.28 1.44 17.63
C LYS A 71 -2.16 2.12 16.57
N ASN A 72 -1.75 3.30 16.10
CA ASN A 72 -2.44 4.03 15.04
C ASN A 72 -2.45 3.26 13.72
N PHE A 73 -1.36 2.57 13.38
CA PHE A 73 -1.31 1.72 12.18
C PHE A 73 -2.33 0.58 12.28
N PHE A 74 -2.46 -0.02 13.46
CA PHE A 74 -3.48 -1.06 13.70
C PHE A 74 -4.91 -0.52 13.57
N TYR A 75 -5.22 0.64 14.16
CA TYR A 75 -6.52 1.26 14.01
C TYR A 75 -6.80 1.65 12.55
N ALA A 76 -5.80 2.13 11.81
CA ALA A 76 -5.92 2.40 10.38
C ALA A 76 -6.23 1.11 9.59
N SER A 77 -5.57 -0.01 9.92
CA SER A 77 -5.86 -1.32 9.29
C SER A 77 -7.29 -1.75 9.53
N LEU A 78 -7.77 -1.57 10.75
CA LEU A 78 -9.15 -1.89 11.12
C LEU A 78 -10.15 -1.02 10.35
N CYS A 79 -9.88 0.28 10.22
CA CYS A 79 -10.70 1.18 9.40
C CYS A 79 -10.71 0.77 7.93
N LEU A 80 -9.58 0.28 7.39
CA LEU A 80 -9.53 -0.25 6.03
C LEU A 80 -10.40 -1.50 5.85
N ILE A 81 -10.43 -2.39 6.84
CA ILE A 81 -11.33 -3.55 6.81
C ILE A 81 -12.80 -3.11 6.79
N LEU A 82 -13.15 -2.08 7.57
CA LEU A 82 -14.50 -1.49 7.51
C LEU A 82 -14.79 -0.87 6.13
N ALA A 83 -13.81 -0.22 5.50
CA ALA A 83 -13.96 0.32 4.15
C ALA A 83 -14.19 -0.80 3.11
N VAL A 84 -13.48 -1.93 3.21
CA VAL A 84 -13.74 -3.14 2.42
C VAL A 84 -15.18 -3.59 2.63
N PHE A 85 -15.62 -3.74 3.88
CA PHE A 85 -16.99 -4.18 4.16
C PHE A 85 -18.03 -3.28 3.49
N PHE A 86 -17.92 -1.95 3.63
CA PHE A 86 -18.88 -1.02 3.04
C PHE A 86 -18.86 -1.03 1.50
N ILE A 87 -17.68 -1.01 0.87
CA ILE A 87 -17.57 -0.98 -0.59
C ILE A 87 -18.02 -2.30 -1.24
N PHE A 88 -17.93 -3.42 -0.52
CA PHE A 88 -18.41 -4.70 -1.02
C PHE A 88 -19.89 -4.98 -0.67
N ARG A 89 -20.49 -4.22 0.25
CA ARG A 89 -21.89 -4.35 0.64
C ARG A 89 -22.87 -3.72 -0.36
N ASP A 90 -22.51 -2.56 -0.93
CA ASP A 90 -23.47 -1.66 -1.60
C ASP A 90 -23.40 -1.64 -3.15
N LEU A 91 -22.66 -2.54 -3.80
CA LEU A 91 -22.56 -2.58 -5.27
C LEU A 91 -23.15 -3.88 -5.83
N PRO A 92 -24.12 -3.81 -6.77
CA PRO A 92 -24.59 -5.00 -7.46
C PRO A 92 -23.37 -5.61 -8.16
N THR A 93 -23.07 -6.87 -7.84
CA THR A 93 -22.21 -7.70 -8.67
C THR A 93 -22.72 -7.52 -10.10
N LYS A 94 -21.83 -7.28 -11.05
CA LYS A 94 -22.21 -7.21 -12.46
C LYS A 94 -22.70 -8.62 -12.84
N THR A 95 -23.98 -8.88 -12.62
CA THR A 95 -24.66 -10.10 -13.03
C THR A 95 -24.55 -10.12 -14.54
N SER A 96 -23.70 -11.02 -15.04
CA SER A 96 -23.75 -11.41 -16.43
C SER A 96 -25.01 -12.23 -16.70
#